data_AF-A0A6M1Z3T5-F1
#
_entry.id   AF-A0A6M1Z3T5-F1
#
_cell.length_a   1.000
_cell.length_b   1.000
_cell.length_c   1.000
_cell.angle_alpha   90.00
_cell.angle_beta   90.00
_cell.angle_gamma   90.00
#
_symmetry.space_group_name_H-M   'P 1'
#
loop_
_entity.id
_entity.type
_entity.pdbx_description
1 polymer ?
#
loop_
_entity_poly.entity_id
_entity_poly.type
_entity_poly.pdbx_seq_one_letter_code
_entity_poly.pdbx_strand_id
1 'polypeptide(L)' 'MFKKLIASLTFLLFLTFLSAYAVSTKSYQYDDKIIQITDPREISLTYEYDNFNRLILKKYPNGRKIEYEYDNIGHRTK' A
#
# COMPACT_ATOMS: atom_id res chain seq x y z
N MET A 1 37.32 -6.96 -4.18
CA MET A 1 36.14 -7.27 -5.02
C MET A 1 35.09 -8.17 -4.33
N PHE A 2 35.40 -8.87 -3.22
CA PHE A 2 34.48 -9.81 -2.53
C PHE A 2 33.48 -9.20 -1.53
N LYS A 3 33.64 -7.94 -1.10
CA LYS A 3 32.72 -7.30 -0.14
C LYS A 3 31.31 -7.01 -0.68
N LYS A 4 31.14 -6.97 -2.02
CA LYS A 4 29.83 -6.77 -2.65
C LYS A 4 28.99 -8.06 -2.71
N LEU A 5 29.64 -9.23 -2.69
CA LEU A 5 28.96 -10.52 -2.85
C LEU A 5 28.31 -11.02 -1.55
N ILE A 6 28.94 -10.73 -0.39
CA ILE A 6 28.44 -11.14 0.94
C ILE A 6 27.19 -10.33 1.32
N ALA A 7 27.15 -9.02 1.01
CA ALA A 7 25.96 -8.18 1.23
C ALA A 7 24.79 -8.55 0.30
N SER A 8 25.09 -9.01 -0.93
CA SER A 8 24.06 -9.44 -1.88
C SER A 8 23.45 -10.79 -1.52
N LEU A 9 24.24 -11.72 -0.96
CA LEU A 9 23.76 -13.05 -0.58
C LEU A 9 22.99 -13.03 0.75
N THR A 10 23.38 -12.19 1.71
CA THR A 10 22.61 -11.99 2.96
C THR A 10 21.32 -11.21 2.72
N PHE A 11 21.30 -10.25 1.79
CA PHE A 11 20.07 -9.57 1.36
C PHE A 11 19.11 -10.55 0.67
N LEU A 12 19.61 -11.46 -0.17
CA LEU A 12 18.81 -12.48 -0.83
C LEU A 12 18.27 -13.52 0.16
N LEU A 13 19.07 -13.95 1.15
CA LEU A 13 18.60 -14.86 2.20
C LEU A 13 17.54 -14.18 3.10
N PHE A 14 17.74 -12.92 3.47
CA PHE A 14 16.76 -12.14 4.26
C PHE A 14 15.45 -11.92 3.49
N LEU A 15 15.51 -11.72 2.17
CA LEU A 15 14.34 -11.60 1.31
C LEU A 15 13.57 -12.93 1.21
N THR A 16 14.27 -14.07 1.17
CA THR A 16 13.61 -15.40 1.20
C THR A 16 13.00 -15.75 2.56
N PHE A 17 13.58 -15.30 3.67
CA PHE A 17 12.99 -15.48 5.01
C PHE A 17 11.77 -14.58 5.23
N LEU A 18 11.76 -13.37 4.67
CA LEU A 18 10.59 -12.50 4.69
C LEU A 18 9.44 -13.07 3.84
N SER A 19 9.75 -13.83 2.79
CA SER A 19 8.73 -14.53 1.98
C SER A 19 8.05 -15.69 2.73
N ALA A 20 8.67 -16.25 3.77
CA ALA A 20 8.06 -17.31 4.59
C ALA A 20 7.02 -16.77 5.58
N TYR A 21 7.05 -15.47 5.87
CA TYR A 21 6.02 -14.78 6.63
C TYR A 21 5.22 -13.88 5.70
N ALA A 22 3.91 -14.11 5.67
CA ALA A 22 2.97 -13.29 4.94
C ALA A 22 2.96 -11.84 5.49
N VAL A 23 3.92 -11.00 5.08
CA VAL A 23 4.03 -9.59 5.50
C VAL A 23 3.33 -8.71 4.48
N SER A 24 2.29 -8.01 4.93
CA SER A 24 1.68 -6.93 4.13
C SER A 24 2.43 -5.63 4.38
N THR A 25 2.74 -4.88 3.32
CA THR A 25 3.36 -3.56 3.43
C THR A 25 2.29 -2.47 3.32
N LYS A 26 2.45 -1.40 4.09
CA LYS A 26 1.58 -0.21 4.05
C LYS A 26 2.44 1.01 3.75
N SER A 27 2.01 1.82 2.80
CA SER A 27 2.64 3.10 2.47
C SER A 27 1.73 4.23 2.91
N TYR A 28 2.33 5.28 3.47
CA TYR A 28 1.63 6.42 4.04
C TYR A 28 2.01 7.73 3.34
N GLN A 29 1.08 8.67 3.26
CA GLN A 29 1.33 10.08 2.96
C GLN A 29 1.51 10.87 4.28
N TYR A 30 1.89 12.14 4.19
CA TYR A 30 1.82 13.10 5.31
C TYR A 30 0.47 12.99 6.05
N ASP A 31 0.51 13.09 7.38
CA ASP A 31 -0.62 12.83 8.31
C ASP A 31 -1.05 11.35 8.43
N ASP A 32 -0.13 10.39 8.29
CA ASP A 32 -0.36 8.95 8.52
C ASP A 32 -1.51 8.34 7.69
N LYS A 33 -1.79 8.92 6.52
CA LYS A 33 -2.82 8.40 5.60
C LYS A 33 -2.28 7.24 4.78
N ILE A 34 -2.92 6.07 4.86
CA ILE A 34 -2.54 4.91 4.04
C ILE A 34 -2.91 5.16 2.58
N ILE A 35 -1.93 5.31 1.70
CA ILE A 35 -2.14 5.49 0.26
C ILE A 35 -2.04 4.18 -0.52
N GLN A 36 -1.37 3.18 0.06
CA GLN A 36 -1.21 1.87 -0.57
C GLN A 36 -1.05 0.77 0.47
N ILE A 37 -1.67 -0.38 0.20
CA ILE A 37 -1.42 -1.63 0.91
C ILE A 37 -1.03 -2.67 -0.13
N THR A 38 0.11 -3.33 0.06
CA THR A 38 0.53 -4.46 -0.77
C THR A 38 0.51 -5.71 0.10
N ASP A 39 -0.23 -6.73 -0.33
CA ASP A 39 -0.26 -8.02 0.35
C ASP A 39 1.01 -8.84 0.05
N PRO A 40 1.24 -9.96 0.74
CA PRO A 40 2.41 -10.81 0.54
C PRO A 40 2.45 -11.51 -0.83
N ARG A 41 1.35 -11.48 -1.58
CA ARG A 41 1.25 -11.99 -2.96
C ARG A 41 1.51 -10.89 -3.99
N GLU A 42 2.05 -9.75 -3.53
CA GLU A 42 2.33 -8.55 -4.33
C GLU A 42 1.07 -7.90 -4.93
N ILE A 43 -0.11 -8.20 -4.36
CA ILE A 43 -1.36 -7.56 -4.75
C ILE A 43 -1.50 -6.23 -4.03
N SER A 44 -1.55 -5.14 -4.78
CA SER A 44 -1.65 -3.77 -4.25
C SER A 44 -3.06 -3.18 -4.35
N LEU A 45 -3.48 -2.52 -3.28
CA LEU A 45 -4.66 -1.66 -3.19
C LEU A 45 -4.19 -0.22 -2.99
N THR A 46 -4.76 0.73 -3.73
CA THR A 46 -4.46 2.16 -3.53
C THR A 46 -5.69 2.93 -3.07
N TYR A 47 -5.43 4.00 -2.32
CA TYR A 47 -6.42 4.82 -1.65
C TYR A 47 -6.14 6.29 -1.92
N GLU A 48 -7.18 7.07 -2.19
CA GLU A 48 -7.09 8.53 -2.33
C GLU A 48 -8.08 9.21 -1.39
N TYR A 49 -7.68 10.35 -0.87
CA TYR A 49 -8.43 11.10 0.12
C TYR A 49 -8.66 12.53 -0.35
N ASP A 50 -9.75 13.13 0.11
CA ASP A 50 -9.98 14.57 -0.04
C ASP A 50 -9.21 15.39 1.02
N ASN A 51 -9.35 16.72 0.92
CA ASN A 51 -8.73 17.68 1.83
C ASN A 51 -9.27 17.59 3.27
N PHE A 52 -10.39 16.89 3.49
CA PHE A 52 -10.99 16.64 4.81
C PHE A 52 -10.61 15.26 5.36
N ASN A 53 -9.62 14.60 4.76
CA ASN A 53 -9.12 13.27 5.15
C ASN A 53 -10.15 12.14 4.98
N ARG A 54 -11.14 12.32 4.09
CA ARG A 54 -12.16 11.31 3.79
C ARG A 54 -11.75 10.51 2.54
N LEU A 55 -11.99 9.21 2.56
CA LEU A 55 -11.63 8.31 1.44
C LEU A 55 -12.55 8.60 0.24
N ILE A 56 -12.00 9.01 -0.90
CA ILE A 56 -12.76 9.27 -2.13
C ILE A 56 -12.58 8.19 -3.20
N LEU A 57 -11.52 7.39 -3.11
CA LEU A 57 -11.24 6.36 -4.11
C LEU A 57 -10.47 5.19 -3.52
N LYS A 58 -10.92 3.97 -3.83
CA LYS A 58 -10.19 2.72 -3.62
C LYS A 58 -9.98 2.01 -4.96
N LYS A 59 -8.73 1.77 -5.35
CA LYS A 59 -8.38 1.05 -6.60
C LYS A 59 -7.84 -0.34 -6.28
N TYR A 60 -8.27 -1.32 -7.07
CA TYR A 60 -7.82 -2.70 -7.05
C TYR A 60 -6.82 -2.95 -8.19
N PRO A 61 -5.95 -3.96 -8.08
CA PRO A 61 -4.90 -4.22 -9.09
C PRO A 61 -5.51 -4.65 -10.43
N ASN A 62 -6.71 -5.23 -10.42
CA ASN A 62 -7.45 -5.61 -11.62
C ASN A 62 -8.14 -4.41 -12.32
N GLY A 63 -7.84 -3.18 -11.91
CA GLY A 63 -8.43 -1.96 -12.46
C GLY A 63 -9.81 -1.61 -11.92
N ARG A 64 -10.44 -2.48 -11.10
CA ARG A 64 -11.70 -2.15 -10.44
C ARG A 64 -11.50 -0.97 -9.50
N LYS A 65 -12.49 -0.06 -9.48
CA LYS A 65 -12.50 1.13 -8.62
C LYS A 65 -13.78 1.19 -7.81
N ILE A 66 -13.68 1.70 -6.59
CA ILE A 66 -14.81 2.10 -5.76
C ILE A 66 -14.60 3.57 -5.44
N GLU A 67 -15.52 4.41 -5.88
CA GLU A 67 -15.52 5.85 -5.66
C GLU A 67 -16.51 6.20 -4.55
N TYR A 68 -16.15 7.21 -3.77
CA TYR A 68 -16.97 7.76 -2.70
C TYR A 68 -17.10 9.26 -2.91
N GLU A 69 -18.29 9.78 -2.67
CA GLU A 69 -18.58 11.20 -2.72
C GLU A 69 -19.24 11.61 -1.40
N TYR A 70 -19.00 12.86 -1.00
CA TYR A 70 -19.52 13.41 0.24
C TYR A 70 -20.10 14.80 0.00
N ASP A 71 -21.19 15.11 0.70
CA ASP A 71 -21.72 16.45 0.75
C ASP A 71 -20.88 17.39 1.65
N ASN A 72 -21.27 18.66 1.68
CA ASN A 72 -20.58 19.71 2.43
C ASN A 72 -20.68 19.55 3.95
N ILE A 73 -21.60 18.71 4.45
CA ILE A 73 -21.79 18.45 5.88
C ILE A 73 -21.23 17.09 6.30
N GLY A 74 -20.66 16.32 5.36
CA GLY A 74 -19.94 15.09 5.63
C GLY A 74 -20.68 13.79 5.34
N HIS A 75 -21.90 13.84 4.79
CA HIS A 75 -22.63 12.63 4.45
C HIS A 75 -22.15 12.06 3.13
N ARG A 76 -21.98 10.74 3.09
CA ARG A 76 -21.67 10.01 1.88
C ARG A 76 -22.89 10.00 0.94
N THR A 77 -22.69 10.43 -0.29
CA THR A 77 -23.74 10.50 -1.33
C THR A 77 -23.62 9.40 -2.38
N LYS A 78 -22.47 8.69 -2.43
CA LYS A 78 -22.17 7.59 -3.35
C LYS A 78 -21.27 6.56 -2.68
#